data_AF-A0A6A5GD32-F1
#
_entry.id   AF-A0A6A5GD32-F1
#
_cell.length_a   1.000
_cell.length_b   1.000
_cell.length_c   1.000
_cell.angle_alpha   90.00
_cell.angle_beta   90.00
_cell.angle_gamma   90.00
#
_symmetry.space_group_name_H-M   'P 1'
#
loop_
_entity.id
_entity.type
_entity.pdbx_description
1 polymer ?
#
loop_
_entity_poly.entity_id
_entity_poly.type
_entity_poly.pdbx_seq_one_letter_code
_entity_poly.pdbx_strand_id
1 'polypeptide(L)'
;MFLLGITDMIATSTATILSGYLFTVGAVFCTLPELIYVAGCIALGKLQCEEGGWVCSCALTLLLVINRISDILAPTISEFLFSNNRTWIVAMIPISYTLSVILFTPAIIFNSTVMAWIGDPMIFEGKSKEYYNPIQNFNNIVFITGTIVFYGAYCFFMAKKQMGYKVSSGRNVFIQSTLICSINCSSALVYSSMMFIKPNEYIVLFGELAWSLVHGCPAIIYLTMNRTIRQEVTSWFRKSPAVKDSDKCTTSEQRSRTIN
;
A
#
# COMPACT_ATOMS: atom_id res chain seq x y z
N MET A 1 -5.14 -8.47 -2.02
CA MET A 1 -4.33 -8.14 -3.21
C MET A 1 -4.95 -7.01 -4.02
N PHE A 2 -6.14 -7.17 -4.62
CA PHE A 2 -6.74 -6.12 -5.47
C PHE A 2 -6.95 -4.77 -4.76
N LEU A 3 -7.67 -4.77 -3.63
CA LEU A 3 -7.91 -3.53 -2.86
C LEU A 3 -6.60 -2.89 -2.36
N LEU A 4 -5.65 -3.70 -1.90
CA LEU A 4 -4.33 -3.22 -1.50
C LEU A 4 -3.60 -2.56 -2.68
N GLY A 5 -3.67 -3.12 -3.88
CA GLY A 5 -3.09 -2.52 -5.08
C GLY A 5 -3.72 -1.18 -5.45
N ILE A 6 -5.04 -1.02 -5.33
CA ILE A 6 -5.70 0.28 -5.54
C ILE A 6 -5.20 1.30 -4.50
N THR A 7 -5.19 0.91 -3.22
CA THR A 7 -4.69 1.75 -2.12
C THR A 7 -3.26 2.20 -2.37
N ASP A 8 -2.37 1.28 -2.75
CA ASP A 8 -0.95 1.57 -2.99
C ASP A 8 -0.75 2.45 -4.24
N MET A 9 -1.56 2.28 -5.30
CA MET A 9 -1.49 3.14 -6.49
C MET A 9 -1.89 4.59 -6.19
N ILE A 10 -2.97 4.79 -5.42
CA ILE A 10 -3.42 6.12 -5.00
C ILE A 10 -2.37 6.75 -4.09
N ALA A 11 -1.92 6.01 -3.07
CA ALA A 11 -0.90 6.48 -2.12
C ALA A 11 0.42 6.81 -2.81
N THR A 12 0.86 6.01 -3.80
CA THR A 12 2.07 6.31 -4.58
C THR A 12 1.89 7.61 -5.37
N SER A 13 0.73 7.83 -5.99
CA SER A 13 0.48 9.04 -6.79
C SER A 13 0.61 10.31 -5.96
N THR A 14 0.22 10.29 -4.68
CA THR A 14 0.32 11.46 -3.81
C THR A 14 1.65 11.52 -3.05
N ALA A 15 2.05 10.44 -2.39
CA ALA A 15 3.26 10.41 -1.57
C ALA A 15 4.54 10.55 -2.41
N THR A 16 4.52 10.18 -3.69
CA THR A 16 5.72 10.29 -4.56
C THR A 16 5.62 11.41 -5.59
N ILE A 17 4.61 11.39 -6.46
CA ILE A 17 4.54 12.31 -7.60
C ILE A 17 4.21 13.72 -7.11
N LEU A 18 3.17 13.85 -6.28
CA LEU A 18 2.76 15.15 -5.75
C LEU A 18 3.80 15.70 -4.76
N SER A 19 4.29 14.88 -3.82
CA SER A 19 5.37 15.29 -2.90
C SER A 19 6.61 15.77 -3.66
N GLY A 20 7.03 15.07 -4.72
CA GLY A 20 8.16 15.47 -5.54
C GLY A 20 7.95 16.80 -6.29
N TYR A 21 6.74 17.04 -6.78
CA TYR A 21 6.37 18.34 -7.37
C TYR A 21 6.42 19.46 -6.32
N LEU A 22 5.78 19.27 -5.16
CA LEU A 22 5.77 20.24 -4.07
C LEU A 22 7.18 20.54 -3.56
N PHE A 23 8.05 19.53 -3.52
CA PHE A 23 9.45 19.69 -3.17
C PHE A 23 10.22 20.53 -4.19
N THR A 24 10.02 20.27 -5.49
CA THR A 24 10.72 21.01 -6.57
C THR A 24 10.36 22.51 -6.57
N VAL A 25 9.12 22.85 -6.22
CA VAL A 25 8.64 24.23 -6.14
C VAL A 25 9.01 24.89 -4.79
N GLY A 26 9.50 24.14 -3.81
CA GLY A 26 9.74 24.64 -2.46
C GLY A 26 8.45 25.02 -1.74
N ALA A 27 7.38 24.26 -1.97
CA ALA A 27 6.05 24.57 -1.48
C ALA A 27 5.93 24.32 0.03
N VAL A 28 5.48 25.35 0.73
CA VAL A 28 4.98 25.30 2.11
C VAL A 28 3.48 25.59 2.13
N PHE A 29 2.79 25.29 3.24
CA PHE A 29 1.35 25.53 3.37
C PHE A 29 0.91 26.93 2.91
N CYS A 30 1.70 27.97 3.21
CA CYS A 30 1.40 29.36 2.84
C CYS A 30 1.50 29.66 1.33
N THR A 31 2.17 28.82 0.55
CA THR A 31 2.37 29.03 -0.91
C THR A 31 1.27 28.38 -1.74
N LEU A 32 0.84 27.18 -1.36
CA LEU A 32 -0.16 26.37 -2.07
C LEU A 32 -1.15 25.75 -1.07
N PRO A 33 -1.89 26.56 -0.28
CA PRO A 33 -2.70 26.07 0.83
C PRO A 33 -3.82 25.15 0.38
N GLU A 34 -4.52 25.48 -0.71
CA GLU A 34 -5.61 24.64 -1.23
C GLU A 34 -5.10 23.30 -1.73
N LEU A 35 -4.02 23.28 -2.51
CA LEU A 35 -3.47 22.03 -3.05
C LEU A 35 -2.93 21.13 -1.93
N ILE A 36 -2.17 21.69 -0.97
CA ILE A 36 -1.57 20.93 0.11
C ILE A 36 -2.65 20.42 1.07
N TYR A 37 -3.62 21.25 1.43
CA TYR A 37 -4.73 20.85 2.29
C TYR A 37 -5.61 19.80 1.60
N VAL A 38 -5.99 20.02 0.34
CA VAL A 38 -6.77 19.05 -0.43
C VAL A 38 -5.99 17.77 -0.63
N ALA A 39 -4.68 17.79 -0.83
CA ALA A 39 -3.89 16.56 -0.97
C ALA A 39 -3.78 15.77 0.34
N GLY A 40 -3.51 16.46 1.46
CA GLY A 40 -3.49 15.83 2.79
C GLY A 40 -4.85 15.27 3.19
N CYS A 41 -5.95 15.95 2.82
CA CYS A 41 -7.32 15.53 3.08
C CYS A 41 -7.90 14.56 2.02
N ILE A 42 -7.53 14.67 0.75
CA ILE A 42 -8.26 14.10 -0.40
C ILE A 42 -7.27 13.92 -1.56
N ALA A 43 -6.61 12.77 -1.58
CA ALA A 43 -5.99 12.26 -2.79
C ALA A 43 -7.07 11.73 -3.75
N LEU A 44 -7.84 12.65 -4.35
CA LEU A 44 -8.70 12.53 -5.53
C LEU A 44 -9.93 11.59 -5.52
N GLY A 45 -10.46 11.21 -4.36
CA GLY A 45 -11.75 10.50 -4.36
C GLY A 45 -12.34 10.14 -3.01
N LYS A 46 -12.54 11.10 -2.10
CA LYS A 46 -13.28 11.01 -0.81
C LYS A 46 -12.95 9.83 0.15
N LEU A 47 -12.12 8.87 -0.22
CA LEU A 47 -11.86 7.64 0.55
C LEU A 47 -10.42 7.54 1.05
N GLN A 48 -9.50 8.37 0.52
CA GLN A 48 -8.09 8.32 0.87
C GLN A 48 -7.57 9.75 1.17
N CYS A 49 -7.58 10.13 2.45
CA CYS A 49 -6.59 11.08 2.97
C CYS A 49 -5.21 10.41 2.94
N GLU A 50 -4.12 11.14 3.02
CA GLU A 50 -2.79 10.53 3.09
C GLU A 50 -2.61 9.68 4.36
N GLU A 51 -3.07 10.20 5.50
CA GLU A 51 -3.22 9.45 6.76
C GLU A 51 -4.16 8.25 6.62
N GLY A 52 -5.28 8.43 5.91
CA GLY A 52 -6.22 7.35 5.62
C GLY A 52 -5.58 6.26 4.75
N GLY A 53 -4.72 6.64 3.82
CA GLY A 53 -3.99 5.75 2.92
C GLY A 53 -3.03 4.84 3.66
N TRP A 54 -2.28 5.43 4.60
CA TRP A 54 -1.39 4.69 5.48
C TRP A 54 -2.15 3.64 6.31
N VAL A 55 -3.18 4.10 7.03
CA VAL A 55 -3.98 3.25 7.92
C VAL A 55 -4.69 2.14 7.14
N CYS A 56 -5.25 2.47 5.97
CA CYS A 56 -5.89 1.51 5.08
C CYS A 56 -4.89 0.44 4.59
N SER A 57 -3.69 0.86 4.17
CA SER A 57 -2.64 -0.06 3.71
C SER A 57 -2.19 -0.99 4.83
N CYS A 58 -1.99 -0.48 6.05
CA CYS A 58 -1.68 -1.30 7.22
C CYS A 58 -2.77 -2.35 7.49
N ALA A 59 -4.03 -1.93 7.56
CA ALA A 59 -5.16 -2.81 7.85
C ALA A 59 -5.37 -3.88 6.75
N LEU A 60 -5.27 -3.50 5.47
CA LEU A 60 -5.36 -4.42 4.34
C LEU A 60 -4.17 -5.40 4.28
N THR A 61 -2.97 -4.93 4.63
CA THR A 61 -1.77 -5.77 4.71
C THR A 61 -1.88 -6.77 5.85
N LEU A 62 -2.35 -6.36 7.03
CA LEU A 62 -2.60 -7.27 8.14
C LEU A 62 -3.67 -8.31 7.78
N LEU A 63 -4.76 -7.89 7.15
CA LEU A 63 -5.80 -8.79 6.68
C LEU A 63 -5.25 -9.82 5.66
N LEU A 64 -4.34 -9.38 4.79
CA LEU A 64 -3.67 -10.27 3.85
C LEU A 64 -2.81 -11.33 4.57
N VAL A 65 -2.06 -10.93 5.60
CA VAL A 65 -1.26 -11.85 6.43
C VAL A 65 -2.15 -12.86 7.13
N ILE A 66 -3.27 -12.41 7.72
CA ILE A 66 -4.26 -13.27 8.34
C ILE A 66 -4.79 -14.29 7.33
N ASN A 67 -5.23 -13.84 6.15
CA ASN A 67 -5.71 -14.73 5.09
C ASN A 67 -4.68 -15.81 4.75
N ARG A 68 -3.41 -15.43 4.58
CA ARG A 68 -2.33 -16.35 4.18
C ARG A 68 -1.94 -17.33 5.27
N ILE A 69 -1.93 -16.90 6.53
CA ILE A 69 -1.60 -17.77 7.66
C ILE A 69 -2.79 -18.67 8.00
N SER A 70 -4.02 -18.17 7.94
CA SER A 70 -5.23 -18.98 8.13
C SER A 70 -5.36 -20.07 7.07
N ASP A 71 -5.03 -19.80 5.80
CA ASP A 71 -5.00 -20.83 4.75
C ASP A 71 -4.07 -22.00 5.10
N ILE A 72 -2.97 -21.73 5.81
CA ILE A 72 -1.95 -22.74 6.14
C ILE A 72 -2.25 -23.43 7.47
N LEU A 73 -2.63 -22.66 8.49
CA LEU A 73 -2.75 -23.13 9.86
C LEU A 73 -4.16 -23.63 10.21
N ALA A 74 -5.19 -23.04 9.61
CA ALA A 74 -6.58 -23.32 9.93
C ALA A 74 -7.47 -23.16 8.68
N PRO A 75 -7.35 -24.07 7.69
CA PRO A 75 -8.06 -23.96 6.42
C PRO A 75 -9.59 -23.86 6.59
N THR A 76 -10.17 -24.51 7.61
CA THR A 76 -11.60 -24.41 7.93
C THR A 76 -12.02 -22.99 8.33
N ILE A 77 -11.18 -22.28 9.10
CA ILE A 77 -11.43 -20.87 9.46
C ILE A 77 -11.26 -20.00 8.22
N SER A 78 -10.25 -20.29 7.39
CA SER A 78 -10.02 -19.54 6.17
C SER A 78 -11.19 -19.66 5.20
N GLU A 79 -11.71 -20.86 5.00
CA GLU A 79 -12.88 -21.12 4.16
C GLU A 79 -14.13 -20.43 4.73
N PHE A 80 -14.30 -20.43 6.06
CA PHE A 80 -15.43 -19.74 6.67
C PHE A 80 -15.39 -18.22 6.47
N LEU A 81 -14.23 -17.58 6.65
CA LEU A 81 -14.06 -16.12 6.60
C LEU A 81 -13.86 -15.59 5.17
N PHE A 82 -13.12 -16.32 4.33
CA PHE A 82 -12.65 -15.85 3.02
C PHE A 82 -13.28 -16.59 1.83
N SER A 83 -14.42 -17.28 2.04
CA SER A 83 -15.15 -17.89 0.93
C SER A 83 -15.97 -16.87 0.13
N ASN A 84 -15.73 -16.86 -1.18
CA ASN A 84 -16.54 -16.17 -2.19
C ASN A 84 -16.81 -14.69 -1.83
N ASN A 85 -18.08 -14.31 -1.64
CA ASN A 85 -18.48 -12.94 -1.32
C ASN A 85 -18.11 -12.48 0.11
N ARG A 86 -17.79 -13.40 1.03
CA ARG A 86 -17.45 -13.05 2.42
C ARG A 86 -16.14 -12.29 2.51
N THR A 87 -15.20 -12.56 1.61
CA THR A 87 -13.94 -11.81 1.52
C THR A 87 -14.18 -10.32 1.31
N TRP A 88 -15.18 -9.95 0.51
CA TRP A 88 -15.55 -8.54 0.31
C TRP A 88 -16.12 -7.92 1.58
N ILE A 89 -16.94 -8.66 2.34
CA ILE A 89 -17.47 -8.21 3.62
C ILE A 89 -16.34 -8.00 4.63
N VAL A 90 -15.39 -8.94 4.72
CA VAL A 90 -14.23 -8.79 5.62
C VAL A 90 -13.34 -7.63 5.18
N ALA A 91 -13.20 -7.40 3.86
CA ALA A 91 -12.44 -6.27 3.34
C ALA A 91 -13.11 -4.90 3.55
N MET A 92 -14.42 -4.86 3.82
CA MET A 92 -15.09 -3.63 4.24
C MET A 92 -14.65 -3.15 5.62
N ILE A 93 -14.10 -4.03 6.48
CA ILE A 93 -13.65 -3.67 7.83
C ILE A 93 -12.47 -2.67 7.78
N PRO A 94 -11.37 -2.93 7.03
CA PRO A 94 -10.34 -1.91 6.79
C PRO A 94 -10.88 -0.60 6.21
N ILE A 95 -11.87 -0.66 5.32
CA ILE A 95 -12.44 0.53 4.68
C ILE A 95 -13.24 1.36 5.69
N SER A 96 -14.08 0.75 6.50
CA SER A 96 -14.86 1.46 7.53
C SER A 96 -13.97 2.04 8.63
N TYR A 97 -12.90 1.33 9.00
CA TYR A 97 -11.87 1.84 9.89
C TYR A 97 -11.20 3.09 9.30
N THR A 98 -10.80 3.02 8.03
CA THR A 98 -10.19 4.16 7.31
C THR A 98 -11.14 5.37 7.28
N LEU A 99 -12.42 5.16 6.96
CA LEU A 99 -13.44 6.21 6.97
C LEU A 99 -13.56 6.87 8.35
N SER A 100 -13.48 6.10 9.42
CA SER A 100 -13.50 6.64 10.78
C SER A 100 -12.27 7.52 11.03
N VAL A 101 -11.08 7.07 10.64
CA VAL A 101 -9.84 7.87 10.78
C VAL A 101 -9.94 9.19 10.01
N ILE A 102 -10.46 9.16 8.79
CA ILE A 102 -10.65 10.36 7.95
C ILE A 102 -11.55 11.40 8.63
N LEU A 103 -12.62 10.96 9.31
CA LEU A 103 -13.58 11.87 9.94
C LEU A 103 -13.10 12.45 11.28
N PHE A 104 -12.25 11.71 12.01
CA PHE A 104 -11.89 12.04 13.39
C PHE A 104 -10.43 12.51 13.56
N THR A 105 -9.65 12.58 12.49
CA THR A 105 -8.22 12.90 12.54
C THR A 105 -7.91 14.13 11.68
N PRO A 106 -7.07 15.07 12.17
CA PRO A 106 -6.62 16.18 11.34
C PRO A 106 -5.76 15.67 10.16
N ALA A 107 -5.84 16.35 9.03
CA ALA A 107 -5.00 16.04 7.88
C ALA A 107 -3.55 16.47 8.12
N ILE A 108 -2.63 15.70 7.53
CA ILE A 108 -1.21 16.07 7.46
C ILE A 108 -0.98 17.10 6.36
N ILE A 109 0.07 17.91 6.54
CA ILE A 109 0.41 19.03 5.68
C ILE A 109 1.84 18.84 5.20
N PHE A 110 2.06 18.98 3.88
CA PHE A 110 3.39 18.94 3.30
C PHE A 110 4.16 20.22 3.64
N ASN A 111 5.42 20.05 4.03
CA ASN A 111 6.34 21.16 4.24
C ASN A 111 7.69 20.86 3.60
N SER A 112 8.05 21.63 2.56
CA SER A 112 9.31 21.46 1.83
C SER A 112 10.57 21.70 2.67
N THR A 113 10.49 22.47 3.75
CA THR A 113 11.63 22.74 4.64
C THR A 113 12.09 21.49 5.36
N VAL A 114 11.14 20.62 5.76
CA VAL A 114 11.46 19.31 6.36
C VAL A 114 11.29 18.15 5.38
N MET A 115 10.85 18.44 4.16
CA MET A 115 10.73 17.50 3.04
C MET A 115 9.79 16.33 3.33
N ALA A 116 8.73 16.57 4.11
CA ALA A 116 7.80 15.52 4.53
C ALA A 116 6.40 16.03 4.80
N TRP A 117 5.46 15.08 4.83
CA TRP A 117 4.11 15.31 5.35
C TRP A 117 4.10 15.18 6.86
N ILE A 118 3.71 16.26 7.52
CA ILE A 118 3.77 16.39 8.97
C ILE A 118 2.41 16.84 9.51
N GLY A 119 2.05 16.35 10.69
CA GLY A 119 0.83 16.81 11.38
C GLY A 119 0.95 18.27 11.84
N ASP A 120 2.14 18.68 12.30
CA ASP A 120 2.42 20.06 12.70
C ASP A 120 2.81 20.90 11.49
N PRO A 121 2.06 21.95 11.10
CA PRO A 121 2.42 22.81 9.98
C PRO A 121 3.71 23.62 10.21
N MET A 122 4.31 23.58 11.41
CA MET A 122 5.52 24.32 11.82
C MET A 122 5.40 25.84 11.67
N ILE A 123 4.17 26.36 11.75
CA ILE A 123 3.88 27.80 11.66
C ILE A 123 4.02 28.48 13.02
N PHE A 124 3.73 27.77 14.12
CA PHE A 124 3.73 28.32 15.48
C PHE A 124 4.71 27.55 16.37
N GLU A 125 5.74 28.23 16.87
CA GLU A 125 6.72 27.62 17.78
C GLU A 125 6.03 27.11 19.07
N GLY A 126 6.39 25.89 19.48
CA GLY A 126 5.90 25.27 20.72
C GLY A 126 4.52 24.61 20.63
N LYS A 127 3.83 24.64 19.48
CA LYS A 127 2.50 24.03 19.29
C LYS A 127 2.50 22.63 18.68
N SER A 128 3.66 22.02 18.46
CA SER A 128 3.79 20.67 17.86
C SER A 128 2.99 19.57 18.58
N LYS A 129 2.78 19.70 19.88
CA LYS A 129 1.96 18.76 20.67
C LYS A 129 0.46 18.85 20.38
N GLU A 130 -0.04 19.99 19.92
CA GLU A 130 -1.45 20.18 19.53
C GLU A 130 -1.80 19.39 18.27
N TYR A 131 -0.80 19.03 17.45
CA TYR A 131 -0.93 18.27 16.21
C TYR A 131 -0.57 16.78 16.36
N TYR A 132 -0.46 16.29 17.60
CA TYR A 132 -0.21 14.88 17.88
C TYR A 132 -1.41 14.02 17.45
N ASN A 133 -1.14 13.00 16.63
CA ASN A 133 -2.14 12.07 16.15
C ASN A 133 -2.10 10.73 16.92
N PRO A 134 -2.90 10.55 17.99
CA PRO A 134 -2.91 9.31 18.76
C PRO A 134 -3.39 8.10 17.95
N ILE A 135 -4.24 8.34 16.94
CA ILE A 135 -4.87 7.28 16.13
C ILE A 135 -3.83 6.60 15.24
N GLN A 136 -2.94 7.38 14.62
CA GLN A 136 -1.85 6.84 13.79
C GLN A 136 -0.86 6.00 14.61
N ASN A 137 -0.51 6.45 15.81
CA ASN A 137 0.38 5.67 16.69
C ASN A 137 -0.30 4.37 17.14
N PHE A 138 -1.57 4.43 17.52
CA PHE A 138 -2.35 3.25 17.86
C PHE A 138 -2.42 2.25 16.69
N ASN A 139 -2.66 2.73 15.47
CA ASN A 139 -2.63 1.91 14.26
C ASN A 139 -1.29 1.19 14.08
N ASN A 140 -0.17 1.91 14.23
CA ASN A 140 1.17 1.33 14.09
C ASN A 140 1.43 0.26 15.15
N ILE A 141 1.04 0.50 16.42
CA ILE A 141 1.19 -0.50 17.50
C ILE A 141 0.37 -1.75 17.20
N VAL A 142 -0.89 -1.60 16.79
CA VAL A 142 -1.77 -2.73 16.44
C VAL A 142 -1.20 -3.50 15.27
N PHE A 143 -0.72 -2.82 14.23
CA PHE A 143 -0.12 -3.44 13.05
C PHE A 143 1.15 -4.22 13.41
N ILE A 144 2.10 -3.61 14.12
CA ILE A 144 3.35 -4.25 14.53
C ILE A 144 3.07 -5.44 15.44
N THR A 145 2.21 -5.28 16.46
CA THR A 145 1.88 -6.36 17.39
C THR A 145 1.16 -7.49 16.68
N GLY A 146 0.18 -7.18 15.83
CA GLY A 146 -0.56 -8.18 15.05
C GLY A 146 0.36 -9.00 14.15
N THR A 147 1.26 -8.35 13.42
CA THR A 147 2.20 -9.03 12.52
C THR A 147 3.15 -9.96 13.28
N ILE A 148 3.69 -9.51 14.43
CA ILE A 148 4.51 -10.35 15.31
C ILE A 148 3.72 -11.57 15.83
N VAL A 149 2.50 -11.36 16.29
CA VAL A 149 1.65 -12.45 16.82
C VAL A 149 1.33 -13.48 15.75
N PHE A 150 0.87 -13.06 14.57
CA PHE A 150 0.50 -13.99 13.51
C PHE A 150 1.71 -14.74 12.95
N TYR A 151 2.82 -14.07 12.66
CA TYR A 151 4.03 -14.75 12.21
C TYR A 151 4.67 -15.63 13.30
N GLY A 152 4.63 -15.18 14.55
CA GLY A 152 5.06 -15.98 15.71
C GLY A 152 4.25 -17.26 15.85
N ALA A 153 2.91 -17.17 15.72
CA ALA A 153 2.03 -18.33 15.71
C ALA A 153 2.37 -19.28 14.55
N TYR A 154 2.55 -18.75 13.34
CA TYR A 154 2.98 -19.56 12.19
C TYR A 154 4.29 -20.31 12.47
N CYS A 155 5.33 -19.63 12.94
CA CYS A 155 6.62 -20.24 13.27
C CYS A 155 6.48 -21.31 14.37
N PHE A 156 5.68 -21.05 15.39
CA PHE A 156 5.42 -22.00 16.48
C PHE A 156 4.76 -23.30 16.00
N PHE A 157 3.69 -23.20 15.21
CA PHE A 157 2.98 -24.37 14.68
C PHE A 157 3.80 -25.16 13.64
N MET A 158 4.61 -24.46 12.84
CA MET A 158 5.56 -25.10 11.93
C MET A 158 6.67 -25.84 12.70
N ALA A 159 7.23 -25.23 13.74
CA ALA A 159 8.29 -25.82 14.56
C ALA A 159 7.83 -27.08 15.31
N LYS A 160 6.57 -27.12 15.76
CA LYS A 160 6.00 -28.32 16.41
C LYS A 160 5.74 -29.48 15.45
N LYS A 161 6.07 -29.38 14.15
CA LYS A 161 5.80 -30.41 13.11
C LYS A 161 4.36 -30.93 13.11
N GLN A 162 3.41 -30.23 13.72
CA GLN A 162 2.01 -30.64 13.78
C GLN A 162 1.35 -30.64 12.40
N MET A 163 2.00 -30.02 11.41
CA MET A 163 1.53 -29.86 10.05
C MET A 163 2.45 -30.64 9.10
N GLY A 164 2.06 -31.87 8.75
CA GLY A 164 2.72 -32.70 7.72
C GLY A 164 2.52 -32.17 6.28
N TYR A 165 2.62 -30.86 6.07
CA TYR A 165 2.14 -30.19 4.87
C TYR A 165 3.24 -30.06 3.80
N LYS A 166 3.00 -30.62 2.60
CA LYS A 166 3.81 -30.35 1.40
C LYS A 166 3.44 -28.97 0.86
N VAL A 167 4.15 -27.92 1.29
CA VAL A 167 3.97 -26.54 0.83
C VAL A 167 4.46 -26.42 -0.63
N SER A 168 3.60 -26.71 -1.60
CA SER A 168 3.89 -26.54 -3.04
C SER A 168 2.99 -25.51 -3.70
N SER A 169 1.67 -25.58 -3.44
CA SER A 169 0.71 -24.61 -3.99
C SER A 169 0.49 -23.48 -2.98
N GLY A 170 1.05 -22.29 -3.23
CA GLY A 170 0.84 -21.10 -2.39
C GLY A 170 2.09 -20.49 -1.73
N ARG A 171 3.24 -21.16 -1.79
CA ARG A 171 4.51 -20.67 -1.19
C ARG A 171 4.88 -19.26 -1.67
N ASN A 172 4.79 -19.03 -2.98
CA ASN A 172 5.18 -17.74 -3.56
C ASN A 172 4.28 -16.61 -3.06
N VAL A 173 2.97 -16.85 -2.96
CA VAL A 173 2.01 -15.84 -2.50
C VAL A 173 2.19 -15.54 -1.01
N PHE A 174 2.54 -16.55 -0.20
CA PHE A 174 2.92 -16.36 1.20
C PHE A 174 4.19 -15.52 1.34
N ILE A 175 5.25 -15.84 0.59
CA ILE A 175 6.51 -15.07 0.62
C ILE A 175 6.25 -13.62 0.18
N GLN A 176 5.44 -13.40 -0.85
CA GLN A 176 5.05 -12.05 -1.28
C GLN A 176 4.39 -11.25 -0.16
N SER A 177 3.38 -11.82 0.50
CA SER A 177 2.72 -11.15 1.62
C SER A 177 3.67 -10.85 2.77
N THR A 178 4.63 -11.74 3.04
CA THR A 178 5.64 -11.53 4.09
C THR A 178 6.60 -10.40 3.74
N LEU A 179 7.09 -10.33 2.50
CA LEU A 179 7.96 -9.23 2.07
C LEU A 179 7.25 -7.87 2.18
N ILE A 180 6.01 -7.80 1.69
CA ILE A 180 5.18 -6.57 1.80
C ILE A 180 4.99 -6.18 3.27
N CYS A 181 4.62 -7.15 4.10
CA CYS A 181 4.40 -6.90 5.52
C CYS A 181 5.68 -6.44 6.25
N SER A 182 6.84 -7.02 5.93
CA SER A 182 8.12 -6.64 6.53
C SER A 182 8.48 -5.19 6.20
N ILE A 183 8.29 -4.76 4.95
CA ILE A 183 8.55 -3.37 4.53
C ILE A 183 7.62 -2.40 5.29
N ASN A 184 6.32 -2.71 5.38
CA ASN A 184 5.36 -1.89 6.12
C ASN A 184 5.70 -1.83 7.62
N CYS A 185 6.13 -2.94 8.21
CA CYS A 185 6.50 -3.01 9.63
C CYS A 185 7.76 -2.20 9.92
N SER A 186 8.78 -2.27 9.06
CA SER A 186 9.99 -1.45 9.17
C SER A 186 9.67 0.04 9.12
N SER A 187 8.81 0.48 8.20
CA SER A 187 8.40 1.87 8.11
C SER A 187 7.58 2.31 9.33
N ALA A 188 6.62 1.50 9.79
CA ALA A 188 5.87 1.77 11.02
C ALA A 188 6.79 1.93 12.24
N LEU A 189 7.84 1.10 12.36
CA LEU A 189 8.82 1.20 13.44
C LEU A 189 9.65 2.49 13.36
N VAL A 190 10.09 2.88 12.16
CA VAL A 190 10.83 4.13 11.93
C VAL A 190 9.98 5.33 12.32
N TYR A 191 8.74 5.43 11.83
CA TYR A 191 7.83 6.53 12.19
C TYR A 191 7.49 6.56 13.68
N SER A 192 7.26 5.40 14.31
CA SER A 192 7.06 5.34 15.76
C SER A 192 8.31 5.75 16.55
N SER A 193 9.52 5.48 16.04
CA SER A 193 10.77 5.90 16.69
C SER A 193 11.00 7.42 16.64
N MET A 194 10.56 8.07 15.55
CA MET A 194 10.60 9.53 15.38
C MET A 194 9.72 10.28 16.40
N MET A 195 8.80 9.58 17.08
CA MET A 195 7.99 10.16 18.16
C MET A 195 8.79 10.36 19.46
N PHE A 196 9.84 9.59 19.69
CA PHE A 196 10.60 9.63 20.95
C PHE A 196 11.86 10.50 20.88
N ILE A 197 12.36 10.74 19.68
CA ILE A 197 13.59 11.49 19.42
C ILE A 197 13.28 12.53 18.36
N LYS A 198 13.56 13.82 18.63
CA LYS A 198 13.42 14.88 17.61
C LYS A 198 14.31 14.51 16.42
N PRO A 199 13.72 14.13 15.27
CA PRO A 199 14.51 13.62 14.16
C PRO A 199 15.25 14.78 13.49
N ASN A 200 16.48 14.50 13.05
CA ASN A 200 17.19 15.38 12.11
C ASN A 200 16.44 15.39 10.76
N GLU A 201 16.53 16.47 9.99
CA GLU A 201 15.89 16.63 8.67
C GLU A 201 16.23 15.48 7.72
N TYR A 202 17.45 14.95 7.76
CA TYR A 202 17.85 13.77 6.97
C TYR A 202 17.10 12.49 7.35
N ILE A 203 16.75 12.34 8.63
CA ILE A 203 15.98 11.20 9.13
C ILE A 203 14.53 11.31 8.65
N VAL A 204 13.97 12.52 8.69
CA VAL A 204 12.63 12.83 8.18
C VAL A 204 12.53 12.53 6.69
N LEU A 205 13.50 13.01 5.89
CA LEU A 205 13.59 12.71 4.46
C LEU A 205 13.70 11.20 4.19
N PHE A 206 14.51 10.49 4.97
CA PHE A 206 14.60 9.03 4.86
C PHE A 206 13.26 8.36 5.20
N GLY A 207 12.52 8.87 6.18
CA GLY A 207 11.17 8.43 6.51
C GLY A 207 10.20 8.57 5.33
N GLU A 208 10.20 9.74 4.70
CA GLU A 208 9.35 10.03 3.54
C GLU A 208 9.68 9.13 2.33
N LEU A 209 10.97 8.88 2.08
CA LEU A 209 11.42 7.93 1.07
C LEU A 209 11.02 6.49 1.42
N ALA A 210 11.10 6.10 2.70
CA ALA A 210 10.66 4.80 3.16
C ALA A 210 9.15 4.61 3.02
N TRP A 211 8.35 5.64 3.32
CA TRP A 211 6.91 5.68 3.06
C TRP A 211 6.60 5.51 1.57
N SER A 212 7.32 6.23 0.71
CA SER A 212 7.21 6.10 -0.74
C SER A 212 7.49 4.67 -1.22
N LEU A 213 8.53 4.04 -0.66
CA LEU A 213 8.90 2.66 -0.99
C LEU A 213 7.88 1.64 -0.47
N VAL A 214 7.21 1.89 0.67
CA VAL A 214 6.15 1.02 1.20
C VAL A 214 5.04 0.80 0.18
N HIS A 215 4.61 1.85 -0.52
CA HIS A 215 3.53 1.74 -1.51
C HIS A 215 4.03 1.34 -2.90
N GLY A 216 5.28 1.65 -3.25
CA GLY A 216 5.85 1.26 -4.55
C GLY A 216 6.32 -0.21 -4.62
N CYS A 217 6.90 -0.75 -3.54
CA CYS A 217 7.49 -2.09 -3.53
C CYS A 217 6.49 -3.24 -3.82
N PRO A 218 5.24 -3.22 -3.30
CA PRO A 218 4.27 -4.27 -3.56
C PRO A 218 4.05 -4.54 -5.05
N ALA A 219 4.00 -3.50 -5.89
CA ALA A 219 3.86 -3.67 -7.34
C ALA A 219 5.02 -4.46 -7.97
N ILE A 220 6.26 -4.16 -7.57
CA ILE A 220 7.47 -4.87 -8.03
C ILE A 220 7.45 -6.32 -7.54
N ILE A 221 7.09 -6.54 -6.28
CA ILE A 221 6.96 -7.89 -5.68
C ILE A 221 5.90 -8.72 -6.44
N TYR A 222 4.78 -8.11 -6.81
CA TYR A 222 3.74 -8.80 -7.58
C TYR A 222 4.21 -9.14 -8.99
N LEU A 223 4.85 -8.21 -9.71
CA LEU A 223 5.35 -8.44 -11.08
C LEU A 223 6.45 -9.50 -11.15
N THR A 224 7.33 -9.56 -10.14
CA THR A 224 8.46 -10.49 -10.11
C THR A 224 8.06 -11.90 -9.66
N MET A 225 7.22 -12.01 -8.63
CA MET A 225 6.94 -13.27 -7.95
C MET A 225 5.57 -13.90 -8.31
N ASN A 226 4.65 -13.17 -8.95
CA ASN A 226 3.36 -13.71 -9.41
C ASN A 226 3.42 -14.04 -10.91
N ARG A 227 3.50 -15.33 -11.23
CA ARG A 227 3.59 -15.82 -12.62
C ARG A 227 2.39 -15.41 -13.47
N THR A 228 1.18 -15.46 -12.91
CA THR A 228 -0.05 -15.10 -13.63
C THR A 228 -0.06 -13.63 -13.99
N ILE A 229 0.23 -12.74 -13.02
CA ILE A 229 0.32 -11.30 -13.27
C ILE A 229 1.39 -11.01 -14.34
N ARG A 230 2.57 -11.63 -14.22
CA ARG A 230 3.64 -11.45 -15.20
C ARG A 230 3.25 -11.89 -16.60
N GLN A 231 2.53 -13.01 -16.73
CA GLN A 231 2.03 -13.50 -18.02
C GLN A 231 1.03 -12.53 -18.65
N GLU A 232 0.07 -12.03 -17.86
CA GLU A 232 -0.92 -11.05 -18.32
C GLU A 232 -0.25 -9.75 -18.77
N VAL A 233 0.66 -9.19 -17.97
CA VAL A 233 1.40 -7.97 -18.31
C VAL A 233 2.27 -8.17 -19.56
N THR A 234 2.97 -9.30 -19.68
CA THR A 234 3.77 -9.61 -20.88
C THR A 234 2.88 -9.77 -22.11
N SER A 235 1.65 -10.26 -21.97
CA SER A 235 0.68 -10.38 -23.05
C SER A 235 0.25 -9.01 -23.59
N TRP A 236 0.11 -8.00 -22.72
CA TRP A 236 -0.21 -6.63 -23.11
C TRP A 236 0.92 -6.03 -23.96
N PHE A 237 2.18 -6.27 -23.57
CA PHE A 237 3.34 -5.85 -24.35
C PHE A 237 3.48 -6.61 -25.68
N ARG A 238 3.11 -7.90 -25.74
CA ARG A 238 3.13 -8.68 -26.98
C ARG A 238 2.00 -8.34 -27.96
N LYS A 239 0.86 -7.83 -27.49
CA LYS A 239 -0.28 -7.44 -28.34
C LYS A 239 -0.14 -6.04 -28.98
N SER A 240 0.93 -5.31 -28.71
CA SER A 240 1.21 -3.99 -29.30
C SER A 240 2.64 -4.02 -29.86
N PRO A 241 2.92 -4.26 -31.17
CA PRO A 241 2.22 -3.81 -32.39
C PRO A 241 2.06 -4.87 -33.52
N ALA A 242 2.27 -6.17 -33.27
CA ALA A 242 2.38 -7.16 -34.36
C ALA A 242 1.03 -7.63 -34.97
N VAL A 243 -0.11 -7.26 -34.38
CA VAL A 243 -1.43 -7.69 -34.87
C VAL A 243 -2.04 -6.70 -35.87
N LYS A 244 -1.56 -5.45 -35.94
CA LYS A 244 -2.08 -4.46 -36.90
C LYS A 244 -1.58 -4.63 -38.34
N ASP A 245 -0.47 -5.35 -38.56
CA ASP A 245 0.06 -5.60 -39.91
C ASP A 245 -0.41 -6.94 -40.51
N SER A 246 -0.72 -7.95 -39.68
CA SER A 246 -1.24 -9.22 -40.20
C SER A 246 -2.67 -9.09 -40.75
N ASP A 247 -3.50 -8.24 -40.13
CA ASP A 247 -4.88 -8.01 -40.62
C ASP A 247 -4.90 -7.13 -41.89
N LYS A 248 -3.94 -6.22 -42.06
CA LYS A 248 -3.83 -5.41 -43.29
C LYS A 248 -3.31 -6.21 -44.49
N CYS A 249 -2.33 -7.11 -44.27
CA CYS A 249 -1.80 -7.94 -45.35
C CYS A 249 -2.85 -8.92 -45.89
N THR A 250 -3.61 -9.57 -45.00
CA THR A 250 -4.65 -10.55 -45.38
C THR A 250 -5.83 -9.90 -46.11
N THR A 251 -6.24 -8.69 -45.70
CA THR A 251 -7.33 -7.96 -46.36
C THR A 251 -6.94 -7.47 -47.76
N SER A 252 -5.66 -7.15 -47.99
CA SER A 252 -5.17 -6.70 -49.30
C SER A 252 -5.05 -7.85 -50.32
N GLU A 253 -4.65 -9.05 -49.88
CA GLU A 253 -4.61 -10.25 -50.73
C GLU A 253 -6.01 -10.77 -51.06
N GLN A 254 -6.96 -10.73 -50.11
CA GLN A 254 -8.35 -11.10 -50.40
C GLN A 254 -9.01 -10.12 -51.38
N ARG A 255 -8.75 -8.81 -51.26
CA ARG A 255 -9.33 -7.81 -52.19
C ARG A 255 -8.77 -7.92 -53.62
N SER A 256 -7.52 -8.35 -53.81
CA SER A 256 -6.97 -8.60 -55.15
C SER A 256 -7.49 -9.87 -55.80
N ARG A 257 -7.87 -10.90 -55.02
CA ARG A 257 -8.39 -12.16 -55.57
C ARG A 257 -9.87 -12.09 -55.98
N THR A 258 -10.62 -11.08 -55.57
CA THR A 258 -12.04 -10.91 -55.95
C THR A 258 -12.24 -10.04 -57.19
N ILE A 259 -11.17 -9.47 -57.77
CA ILE A 259 -11.24 -8.51 -58.88
C ILE A 259 -10.74 -9.11 -60.22
N ASN A 260 -10.24 -10.35 -60.23
CA ASN A 260 -9.87 -11.08 -61.45
C ASN A 260 -10.82 -12.23 -61.76
#